data_AF-A0A7W1LXA8-F1
#
_entry.id   AF-A0A7W1LXA8-F1
#
_cell.length_a   1.000
_cell.length_b   1.000
_cell.length_c   1.000
_cell.angle_alpha   90.00
_cell.angle_beta   90.00
_cell.angle_gamma   90.00
#
_symmetry.space_group_name_H-M   'P 1'
#
loop_
_entity.id
_entity.type
_entity.pdbx_description
1 polymer ?
#
loop_
_entity_poly.entity_id
_entity_poly.type
_entity_poly.pdbx_seq_one_letter_code
_entity_poly.pdbx_strand_id
1 'polypeptide(L)'
;MQLPDPPLNGSECRVCRAPVEINSRFCSRCGAEQKEAHVEELRAVLYLLSELERWQAEGAINPLEAAPLRRTYEQRRDDLRARLDPKPEQGKPFSSAQREDESRSDARRGAPDVSHAEISQPVNASSAKEEQPAAPQSSIRFPLPTRPSPQPESRPRRTITENLAEPYTLRLLLYTGAAMFVVGVVIWLRDVLYLKLQEPLVQAALLLIGTITLIAAGWFTILRTRQRFTGRALTLSGSLLVPVNFWFLVRSGLIENRGRAWVVCAFCTLLYAHTAALLGERLYVYLACAASVATGWAIVYHAERDAPGLYALVLMIASLVFLHLSRIFPARDDVGQSTERESEHVARSAEKAGTRHTGRWSRELWSAPLVQAALVGASLCALLYMPLRLGTSVSLYDGIFRLRARDYDSSTAILLFTGVAYVAWFTGRFIDAKRRVFLYALSALALLWTEFLILDGLRLSASTRILWLAATALVISLAARRASSTEQSRALYVA
;
A
#
# COMPACT_ATOMS: atom_id res chain seq x y z
N MET A 1 -36.40 6.36 -34.88
CA MET A 1 -35.81 6.46 -33.53
C MET A 1 -35.67 7.94 -33.20
N GLN A 2 -36.60 8.50 -32.43
CA GLN A 2 -36.48 9.85 -31.88
C GLN A 2 -35.42 9.81 -30.78
N LEU A 3 -34.39 10.65 -30.90
CA LEU A 3 -33.45 10.88 -29.81
C LEU A 3 -34.21 11.56 -28.66
N PRO A 4 -34.01 11.13 -27.40
CA PRO A 4 -34.62 11.78 -26.25
C PRO A 4 -34.15 13.23 -26.13
N ASP A 5 -35.08 14.13 -25.80
CA ASP A 5 -34.79 15.53 -25.56
C ASP A 5 -33.65 15.68 -24.53
N PRO A 6 -32.69 16.60 -24.74
CA PRO A 6 -31.62 16.84 -23.78
C PRO A 6 -32.22 17.31 -22.45
N PRO A 7 -31.81 16.75 -21.30
CA PRO A 7 -32.35 17.13 -20.00
C PRO A 7 -32.14 18.62 -19.76
N LEU A 8 -33.22 19.32 -19.42
CA LEU A 8 -33.23 20.73 -19.03
C LEU A 8 -32.19 20.97 -17.92
N ASN A 9 -31.29 21.92 -18.18
CA ASN A 9 -30.13 22.34 -17.39
C ASN A 9 -30.48 22.87 -15.98
N GLY A 10 -30.90 22.00 -15.06
CA GLY A 10 -30.77 22.22 -13.63
C GLY A 10 -29.49 21.56 -13.14
N SER A 11 -28.45 22.32 -12.79
CA SER A 11 -27.21 21.73 -12.25
C SER A 11 -27.50 21.10 -10.90
N GLU A 12 -27.71 19.79 -10.84
CA GLU A 12 -27.74 19.05 -9.58
C GLU A 12 -26.33 19.02 -8.96
N CYS A 13 -26.27 19.12 -7.64
CA CYS A 13 -25.02 19.01 -6.90
C CYS A 13 -24.45 17.59 -7.06
N ARG A 14 -23.20 17.45 -7.54
CA ARG A 14 -22.57 16.13 -7.70
C ARG A 14 -22.35 15.33 -6.42
N VAL A 15 -22.36 16.01 -5.27
CA VAL A 15 -22.17 15.38 -3.95
C VAL A 15 -23.48 14.86 -3.39
N CYS A 16 -24.57 15.64 -3.46
CA CYS A 16 -25.83 15.30 -2.80
C CYS A 16 -27.07 15.22 -3.71
N ARG A 17 -26.89 15.44 -5.02
CA ARG A 17 -27.93 15.51 -6.07
C ARG A 17 -29.05 16.52 -5.82
N ALA A 18 -28.87 17.45 -4.89
CA ALA A 18 -29.82 18.54 -4.70
C ALA A 18 -29.75 19.51 -5.90
N PRO A 19 -30.88 20.07 -6.36
CA PRO A 19 -30.87 21.13 -7.37
C PRO A 19 -30.06 22.32 -6.84
N VAL A 20 -29.18 22.87 -7.68
CA VAL A 20 -28.33 24.01 -7.32
C VAL A 20 -28.70 25.21 -8.16
N GLU A 21 -28.80 26.38 -7.51
CA GLU A 21 -29.01 27.65 -8.19
C GLU A 21 -27.83 27.93 -9.14
N ILE A 22 -28.17 28.36 -10.36
CA ILE A 22 -27.27 28.52 -11.52
C ILE A 22 -26.06 29.44 -11.24
N ASN A 23 -26.12 30.27 -10.19
CA ASN A 23 -25.06 31.22 -9.82
C ASN A 23 -24.48 31.02 -8.42
N SER A 24 -24.84 29.95 -7.70
CA SER A 24 -24.31 29.72 -6.36
C SER A 24 -22.91 29.10 -6.41
N ARG A 25 -21.93 29.71 -5.70
CA ARG A 25 -20.57 29.14 -5.57
C ARG A 25 -20.57 27.81 -4.81
N PHE A 26 -21.53 27.60 -3.91
CA PHE A 26 -21.61 26.44 -3.03
C PHE A 26 -22.99 25.81 -3.11
N CYS A 27 -23.06 24.48 -3.01
CA CYS A 27 -24.33 23.80 -2.84
C CYS A 27 -24.95 24.15 -1.49
N SER A 28 -26.20 24.63 -1.50
CA SER A 28 -26.96 24.98 -0.29
C SER A 28 -27.17 23.82 0.69
N ARG A 29 -27.11 22.57 0.22
CA ARG A 29 -27.36 21.38 1.06
C ARG A 29 -26.10 20.77 1.67
N CYS A 30 -25.00 20.68 0.92
CA CYS A 30 -23.78 20.00 1.39
C CYS A 30 -22.54 20.89 1.48
N GLY A 31 -22.60 22.15 1.03
CA GLY A 31 -21.49 23.10 1.06
C GLY A 31 -20.37 22.86 0.05
N ALA A 32 -20.52 21.91 -0.88
CA ALA A 32 -19.50 21.65 -1.90
C ALA A 32 -19.37 22.83 -2.89
N GLU A 33 -18.13 23.23 -3.20
CA GLU A 33 -17.84 24.32 -4.13
C GLU A 33 -18.02 23.87 -5.57
N GLN A 34 -18.84 24.58 -6.35
CA GLN A 34 -19.14 24.22 -7.74
C GLN A 34 -17.94 24.40 -8.69
N LYS A 35 -17.07 25.39 -8.42
CA LYS A 35 -15.87 25.62 -9.23
C LYS A 35 -14.91 24.43 -9.18
N GLU A 36 -14.77 23.81 -8.01
CA GLU A 36 -13.90 22.65 -7.83
C GLU A 36 -14.35 21.47 -8.70
N ALA A 37 -15.67 21.28 -8.84
CA ALA A 37 -16.23 20.23 -9.71
C ALA A 37 -15.88 20.42 -11.20
N HIS A 38 -15.87 21.66 -11.70
CA HIS A 38 -15.46 21.94 -13.07
C HIS A 38 -13.95 21.75 -13.28
N VAL A 39 -13.13 22.08 -12.27
CA VAL A 39 -11.68 21.84 -12.30
C VAL A 39 -11.38 20.34 -12.29
N GLU A 40 -12.06 19.55 -11.45
CA GLU A 40 -11.92 18.10 -11.41
C GLU A 40 -12.33 17.45 -12.73
N GLU A 41 -13.46 17.89 -13.32
CA GLU A 41 -13.89 17.40 -14.62
C GLU A 41 -12.89 17.74 -15.72
N LEU A 42 -12.31 18.95 -15.71
CA LEU A 42 -11.28 19.33 -16.65
C LEU A 42 -10.04 18.42 -16.53
N ARG A 43 -9.61 18.09 -15.30
CA ARG A 43 -8.51 17.13 -15.07
C ARG A 43 -8.84 15.74 -15.63
N ALA A 44 -10.05 15.26 -15.43
CA ALA A 44 -10.49 13.96 -15.95
C ALA A 44 -10.49 13.93 -17.49
N VAL A 45 -10.98 14.99 -18.13
CA VAL A 45 -10.97 15.10 -19.61
C VAL A 45 -9.54 15.15 -20.16
N LEU A 46 -8.64 15.89 -19.52
CA LEU A 46 -7.22 15.93 -19.91
C LEU A 46 -6.55 14.56 -19.76
N TYR A 47 -6.85 13.82 -18.69
CA TYR A 47 -6.36 12.45 -18.52
C TYR A 47 -6.86 11.52 -19.63
N LEU A 48 -8.16 11.57 -19.95
CA LEU A 48 -8.74 10.75 -21.03
C LEU A 48 -8.11 11.06 -22.39
N LEU A 49 -7.87 12.33 -22.71
CA LEU A 49 -7.16 12.71 -23.94
C LEU A 49 -5.74 12.11 -23.99
N SER A 50 -5.02 12.10 -22.87
CA SER A 50 -3.67 11.51 -22.79
C SER A 50 -3.66 9.98 -22.91
N GLU A 51 -4.64 9.28 -22.33
CA GLU A 51 -4.78 7.83 -22.49
C GLU A 51 -5.19 7.47 -23.92
N LEU A 52 -6.06 8.26 -24.55
CA LEU A 52 -6.47 8.05 -25.93
C LEU A 52 -5.29 8.18 -26.91
N GLU A 53 -4.37 9.12 -26.64
CA GLU A 53 -3.12 9.25 -27.36
C GLU A 53 -2.18 8.06 -27.12
N ARG A 54 -2.05 7.59 -25.88
CA ARG A 54 -1.27 6.39 -25.56
C ARG A 54 -1.80 5.14 -26.25
N TRP A 55 -3.11 4.90 -26.21
CA TRP A 55 -3.74 3.76 -26.88
C TRP A 55 -3.56 3.80 -28.40
N GLN A 56 -3.57 4.99 -28.99
CA GLN A 56 -3.32 5.17 -30.41
C GLN A 56 -1.85 4.86 -30.76
N ALA A 57 -0.89 5.28 -29.91
CA ALA A 57 0.53 4.97 -30.10
C ALA A 57 0.86 3.48 -29.91
N GLU A 58 0.16 2.79 -29.01
CA GLU A 58 0.29 1.35 -28.77
C GLU A 58 -0.42 0.49 -29.83
N GLY A 59 -1.21 1.12 -30.73
CA GLY A 59 -2.03 0.40 -31.70
C GLY A 59 -3.23 -0.31 -31.08
N ALA A 60 -3.60 0.01 -29.84
CA ALA A 60 -4.74 -0.56 -29.14
C ALA A 60 -6.09 -0.03 -29.67
N ILE A 61 -6.09 1.17 -30.27
CA ILE A 61 -7.26 1.75 -30.94
C ILE A 61 -6.87 2.21 -32.35
N ASN A 62 -7.75 1.98 -33.32
CA ASN A 62 -7.55 2.46 -34.68
C ASN A 62 -7.62 4.01 -34.69
N PRO A 63 -6.69 4.71 -35.37
CA PRO A 63 -6.76 6.17 -35.51
C PRO A 63 -8.11 6.71 -35.99
N LEU A 64 -8.82 5.96 -36.84
CA LEU A 64 -10.15 6.34 -37.35
C LEU A 64 -11.23 6.30 -36.26
N GLU A 65 -11.14 5.36 -35.32
CA GLU A 65 -12.05 5.23 -34.17
C GLU A 65 -11.70 6.23 -33.07
N ALA A 66 -10.42 6.56 -32.91
CA ALA A 66 -9.93 7.52 -31.93
C ALA A 66 -10.33 8.97 -32.29
N ALA A 67 -10.39 9.32 -33.58
CA ALA A 67 -10.68 10.67 -34.04
C ALA A 67 -12.01 11.28 -33.51
N PRO A 68 -13.18 10.60 -33.59
CA PRO A 68 -14.43 11.16 -33.07
C PRO A 68 -14.43 11.30 -31.53
N LEU A 69 -13.81 10.35 -30.82
CA LEU A 69 -13.67 10.43 -29.36
C LEU A 69 -12.80 11.63 -28.96
N ARG A 70 -11.66 11.81 -29.65
CA ARG A 70 -10.76 12.94 -29.42
C ARG A 70 -11.48 14.27 -29.60
N ARG A 71 -12.22 14.47 -30.69
CA ARG A 71 -13.01 15.70 -30.92
C ARG A 71 -14.02 15.97 -29.82
N THR A 72 -14.71 14.94 -29.34
CA THR A 72 -15.71 15.06 -28.27
C THR A 72 -15.07 15.54 -26.97
N TYR A 73 -13.92 14.97 -26.60
CA TYR A 73 -13.20 15.36 -25.39
C TYR A 73 -12.50 16.71 -25.52
N GLU A 74 -11.98 17.05 -26.70
CA GLU A 74 -11.42 18.38 -26.97
C GLU A 74 -12.48 19.48 -26.85
N GLN A 75 -13.65 19.27 -27.44
CA GLN A 75 -14.78 20.19 -27.32
C GLN A 75 -15.19 20.35 -25.85
N ARG A 76 -15.29 19.25 -25.09
CA ARG A 76 -15.63 19.30 -23.67
C ARG A 76 -14.57 20.03 -22.83
N ARG A 77 -13.28 19.83 -23.13
CA ARG A 77 -12.18 20.54 -22.48
C ARG A 77 -12.29 22.05 -22.70
N ASP A 78 -12.59 22.45 -23.93
CA ASP A 78 -12.66 23.86 -24.30
C ASP A 78 -13.90 24.54 -23.69
N ASP A 79 -15.04 23.83 -23.62
CA ASP A 79 -16.22 24.28 -22.87
C ASP A 79 -15.94 24.49 -21.37
N LEU A 80 -15.23 23.55 -20.74
CA LEU A 80 -14.86 23.65 -19.32
C LEU A 80 -13.88 24.80 -19.07
N ARG A 81 -12.93 25.02 -19.98
CA ARG A 81 -12.02 26.18 -19.92
C ARG A 81 -12.79 27.50 -20.04
N ALA A 82 -13.72 27.61 -20.98
CA ALA A 82 -14.53 28.81 -21.16
C ALA A 82 -15.41 29.14 -19.95
N ARG A 83 -15.82 28.13 -19.16
CA ARG A 83 -16.57 28.31 -17.91
C ARG A 83 -15.69 28.67 -16.71
N LEU A 84 -14.45 28.16 -16.70
CA LEU A 84 -13.49 28.39 -15.63
C LEU A 84 -12.76 29.72 -15.79
N ASP A 85 -12.51 30.14 -17.02
CA ASP A 85 -12.01 31.48 -17.30
C ASP A 85 -13.08 32.47 -16.81
N PRO A 86 -12.79 33.27 -15.77
CA PRO A 86 -13.66 34.37 -15.44
C PRO A 86 -13.55 35.30 -16.64
N LYS A 87 -14.52 35.26 -17.55
CA LYS A 87 -14.71 36.33 -18.53
C LYS A 87 -14.65 37.60 -17.68
N PRO A 88 -13.64 38.47 -17.85
CA PRO A 88 -13.67 39.75 -17.16
C PRO A 88 -15.00 40.33 -17.60
N GLU A 89 -15.92 40.52 -16.64
CA GLU A 89 -17.22 41.10 -16.92
C GLU A 89 -16.92 42.29 -17.82
N GLN A 90 -17.39 42.20 -19.07
CA GLN A 90 -17.33 43.31 -20.01
C GLN A 90 -17.85 44.47 -19.21
N GLY A 91 -16.95 45.40 -18.89
CA GLY A 91 -17.22 46.48 -17.97
C GLY A 91 -18.55 47.05 -18.40
N LYS A 92 -19.57 46.95 -17.53
CA LYS A 92 -20.68 47.87 -17.60
C LYS A 92 -20.01 49.23 -17.77
N PRO A 93 -20.23 49.94 -18.89
CA PRO A 93 -19.66 51.27 -19.03
C PRO A 93 -20.07 52.00 -17.76
N PHE A 94 -19.06 52.35 -16.97
CA PHE A 94 -19.24 53.16 -15.79
C PHE A 94 -19.97 54.38 -16.31
N SER A 95 -21.25 54.52 -15.92
CA SER A 95 -22.09 55.64 -16.34
C SER A 95 -21.30 56.92 -16.06
N SER A 96 -20.88 57.58 -17.13
CA SER A 96 -20.12 58.82 -17.11
C SER A 96 -20.99 60.02 -16.72
N ALA A 97 -22.24 59.80 -16.26
CA ALA A 97 -23.16 60.86 -15.87
C ALA A 97 -22.89 61.46 -14.46
N GLN A 98 -21.77 61.16 -13.82
CA GLN A 98 -21.44 61.72 -12.49
C GLN A 98 -20.03 62.30 -12.38
N ARG A 99 -19.36 62.58 -13.51
CA ARG A 99 -18.00 63.14 -13.53
C ARG A 99 -17.80 64.33 -14.48
N GLU A 100 -18.88 65.08 -14.74
CA GLU A 100 -18.81 66.31 -15.54
C GLU A 100 -18.46 67.59 -14.74
N ASP A 101 -18.31 67.54 -13.41
CA ASP A 101 -18.03 68.75 -12.62
C ASP A 101 -16.56 68.98 -12.22
N GLU A 102 -15.61 68.12 -12.58
CA GLU A 102 -14.24 68.23 -12.03
C GLU A 102 -13.10 68.01 -13.03
N SER A 103 -13.31 68.25 -14.33
CA SER A 103 -12.19 68.18 -15.28
C SER A 103 -12.27 69.21 -16.40
N ARG A 104 -12.75 70.41 -16.08
CA ARG A 104 -12.58 71.62 -16.90
C ARG A 104 -11.22 72.27 -16.60
N SER A 105 -10.14 71.52 -16.77
CA SER A 105 -8.77 72.04 -16.77
C SER A 105 -7.86 70.95 -17.32
N ASP A 106 -7.81 70.83 -18.64
CA ASP A 106 -6.54 70.99 -19.35
C ASP A 106 -6.69 70.59 -20.80
N ALA A 107 -6.26 71.52 -21.63
CA ALA A 107 -6.49 71.55 -23.05
C ALA A 107 -5.46 70.69 -23.81
N ARG A 108 -5.81 70.47 -25.09
CA ARG A 108 -4.91 70.51 -26.26
C ARG A 108 -3.99 69.28 -26.48
N ARG A 109 -4.35 68.45 -27.46
CA ARG A 109 -3.89 68.50 -28.88
C ARG A 109 -4.08 67.16 -29.59
N GLY A 110 -4.47 67.23 -30.86
CA GLY A 110 -3.94 66.35 -31.91
C GLY A 110 -4.83 65.20 -32.38
N ALA A 111 -5.71 65.51 -33.35
CA ALA A 111 -6.08 64.61 -34.46
C ALA A 111 -4.97 64.71 -35.57
N PRO A 112 -4.99 63.97 -36.70
CA PRO A 112 -6.10 63.15 -37.25
C PRO A 112 -5.72 61.81 -37.96
N ASP A 113 -6.79 61.12 -38.37
CA ASP A 113 -7.02 60.32 -39.61
C ASP A 113 -5.97 59.32 -40.13
N VAL A 114 -6.43 58.10 -40.45
CA VAL A 114 -6.48 57.57 -41.84
C VAL A 114 -7.45 56.37 -41.90
N SER A 115 -8.28 56.40 -42.95
CA SER A 115 -9.31 55.48 -43.42
C SER A 115 -8.80 54.39 -44.40
N HIS A 116 -9.73 53.54 -44.88
CA HIS A 116 -9.67 52.58 -46.02
C HIS A 116 -9.22 51.15 -45.67
N ALA A 117 -9.72 50.08 -46.29
CA ALA A 117 -10.80 49.75 -47.24
C ALA A 117 -10.77 48.19 -47.32
N GLU A 118 -11.89 47.46 -47.31
CA GLU A 118 -12.55 46.87 -48.50
C GLU A 118 -11.83 45.67 -49.16
N ILE A 119 -12.63 44.77 -49.74
CA ILE A 119 -12.35 43.80 -50.83
C ILE A 119 -12.28 42.29 -50.47
N SER A 120 -13.45 41.65 -50.66
CA SER A 120 -13.72 40.48 -51.53
C SER A 120 -13.47 39.00 -51.12
N GLN A 121 -14.58 38.26 -51.19
CA GLN A 121 -14.75 36.84 -51.58
C GLN A 121 -14.36 36.58 -53.08
N PRO A 122 -14.67 35.44 -53.75
CA PRO A 122 -14.90 34.01 -53.39
C PRO A 122 -14.13 33.01 -54.32
N VAL A 123 -14.49 31.69 -54.26
CA VAL A 123 -14.71 30.75 -55.41
C VAL A 123 -13.79 29.51 -55.56
N ASN A 124 -14.44 28.32 -55.43
CA ASN A 124 -14.34 27.02 -56.15
C ASN A 124 -12.99 26.29 -56.33
N ALA A 125 -12.90 25.01 -56.70
CA ALA A 125 -13.72 23.78 -56.72
C ALA A 125 -12.81 22.67 -57.35
N SER A 126 -13.29 21.43 -57.36
CA SER A 126 -12.79 20.26 -58.12
C SER A 126 -11.50 19.59 -57.62
N SER A 127 -11.52 18.31 -57.22
CA SER A 127 -11.84 17.09 -57.98
C SER A 127 -10.71 16.70 -58.93
N ALA A 128 -9.91 15.69 -58.53
CA ALA A 128 -9.18 14.82 -59.44
C ALA A 128 -8.88 13.49 -58.73
N LYS A 129 -9.63 12.48 -59.15
CA LYS A 129 -9.40 11.06 -58.96
C LYS A 129 -8.28 10.67 -59.93
N GLU A 130 -7.15 10.20 -59.44
CA GLU A 130 -6.05 9.76 -60.29
C GLU A 130 -5.62 8.33 -59.96
N GLU A 131 -5.65 7.54 -61.01
CA GLU A 131 -5.38 6.12 -61.15
C GLU A 131 -3.90 5.81 -60.91
N GLN A 132 -3.63 4.70 -60.24
CA GLN A 132 -2.29 4.27 -59.85
C GLN A 132 -1.78 3.21 -60.82
N PRO A 133 -0.75 3.48 -61.66
CA PRO A 133 -0.07 2.47 -62.44
C PRO A 133 1.12 1.91 -61.64
N ALA A 134 1.20 0.58 -61.60
CA ALA A 134 2.33 -0.16 -61.08
C ALA A 134 3.55 -0.06 -62.01
N ALA A 135 4.68 0.44 -61.50
CA ALA A 135 6.04 0.22 -62.05
C ALA A 135 7.11 0.58 -60.98
N PRO A 136 8.40 0.23 -61.17
CA PRO A 136 9.22 -0.57 -60.25
C PRO A 136 9.95 0.26 -59.17
N GLN A 137 10.16 -0.39 -58.02
CA GLN A 137 10.86 0.15 -56.86
C GLN A 137 12.37 0.30 -57.13
N SER A 138 12.81 1.53 -57.42
CA SER A 138 14.17 2.00 -57.16
C SER A 138 14.12 3.26 -56.30
N SER A 139 13.66 3.11 -55.05
CA SER A 139 13.68 4.20 -54.08
C SER A 139 15.11 4.45 -53.61
N ILE A 140 15.76 5.43 -54.23
CA ILE A 140 16.84 6.21 -53.62
C ILE A 140 16.30 6.71 -52.27
N ARG A 141 16.77 6.10 -51.16
CA ARG A 141 16.51 6.58 -49.81
C ARG A 141 17.21 7.92 -49.64
N PHE A 142 16.47 9.00 -49.83
CA PHE A 142 16.85 10.27 -49.24
C PHE A 142 16.83 10.12 -47.72
N PRO A 143 17.92 10.45 -46.99
CA PRO A 143 17.87 10.51 -45.55
C PRO A 143 16.85 11.58 -45.16
N LEU A 144 15.73 11.16 -44.55
CA LEU A 144 14.80 12.10 -43.94
C LEU A 144 15.58 12.96 -42.94
N PRO A 145 15.38 14.30 -42.93
CA PRO A 145 15.98 15.16 -41.91
C PRO A 145 15.62 14.60 -40.55
N THR A 146 16.64 14.20 -39.78
CA THR A 146 16.52 13.71 -38.42
C THR A 146 15.82 14.79 -37.62
N ARG A 147 14.53 14.62 -37.35
CA ARG A 147 13.74 15.53 -36.52
C ARG A 147 14.50 15.64 -35.19
N PRO A 148 14.92 16.85 -34.76
CA PRO A 148 15.68 17.00 -33.54
C PRO A 148 14.88 16.36 -32.40
N SER A 149 15.52 15.41 -31.71
CA SER A 149 14.92 14.73 -30.56
C SER A 149 14.38 15.81 -29.63
N PRO A 150 13.08 15.80 -29.28
CA PRO A 150 12.49 16.84 -28.43
C PRO A 150 13.35 16.93 -27.17
N GLN A 151 13.94 18.10 -26.95
CA GLN A 151 14.74 18.32 -25.76
C GLN A 151 13.84 18.01 -24.56
N PRO A 152 14.30 17.18 -23.61
CA PRO A 152 13.49 16.83 -22.46
C PRO A 152 13.13 18.13 -21.75
N GLU A 153 11.86 18.51 -21.82
CA GLU A 153 11.34 19.68 -21.12
C GLU A 153 11.77 19.56 -19.66
N SER A 154 12.53 20.57 -19.20
CA SER A 154 13.03 20.60 -17.84
C SER A 154 11.82 20.59 -16.92
N ARG A 155 11.54 19.43 -16.31
CA ARG A 155 10.41 19.29 -15.38
C ARG A 155 10.52 20.41 -14.34
N PRO A 156 9.47 21.23 -14.15
CA PRO A 156 9.52 22.33 -13.20
C PRO A 156 9.92 21.78 -11.83
N ARG A 157 10.97 22.38 -11.25
CA ARG A 157 11.47 21.99 -9.93
C ARG A 157 10.37 22.29 -8.91
N ARG A 158 9.74 21.25 -8.36
CA ARG A 158 8.77 21.38 -7.28
C ARG A 158 9.42 22.09 -6.10
N THR A 159 8.68 22.99 -5.47
CA THR A 159 9.17 23.74 -4.31
C THR A 159 9.30 22.82 -3.10
N ILE A 160 10.26 23.08 -2.22
CA ILE A 160 10.53 22.23 -1.04
C ILE A 160 9.30 22.11 -0.14
N THR A 161 8.48 23.15 -0.08
CA THR A 161 7.18 23.17 0.62
C THR A 161 6.18 22.19 0.02
N GLU A 162 6.18 22.00 -1.29
CA GLU A 162 5.33 21.04 -2.00
C GLU A 162 5.78 19.60 -1.75
N ASN A 163 7.10 19.35 -1.67
CA ASN A 163 7.66 18.06 -1.26
C ASN A 163 7.38 17.75 0.24
N LEU A 164 7.35 18.78 1.10
CA LEU A 164 7.01 18.63 2.53
C LEU A 164 5.50 18.40 2.73
N ALA A 165 4.66 18.97 1.88
CA ALA A 165 3.22 18.76 1.88
C ALA A 165 2.81 17.40 1.29
N GLU A 166 3.77 16.68 0.68
CA GLU A 166 3.51 15.35 0.16
C GLU A 166 3.10 14.41 1.32
N PRO A 167 1.99 13.67 1.20
CA PRO A 167 1.40 12.92 2.32
C PRO A 167 2.34 11.86 2.89
N TYR A 168 3.31 11.39 2.10
CA TYR A 168 4.35 10.48 2.56
C TYR A 168 5.34 11.17 3.51
N THR A 169 5.84 12.36 3.15
CA THR A 169 6.78 13.14 3.95
C THR A 169 6.15 13.56 5.28
N LEU A 170 4.88 13.97 5.25
CA LEU A 170 4.15 14.34 6.46
C LEU A 170 3.98 13.14 7.41
N ARG A 171 3.68 11.94 6.88
CA ARG A 171 3.64 10.70 7.67
C ARG A 171 5.01 10.37 8.28
N LEU A 172 6.07 10.47 7.49
CA LEU A 172 7.44 10.21 7.96
C LEU A 172 7.82 11.18 9.09
N LEU A 173 7.56 12.48 8.90
CA LEU A 173 7.85 13.52 9.89
C LEU A 173 7.06 13.28 11.19
N LEU A 174 5.78 12.92 11.07
CA LEU A 174 4.92 12.62 12.21
C LEU A 174 5.40 11.38 12.98
N TYR A 175 5.78 10.29 12.29
CA TYR A 175 6.34 9.10 12.94
C TYR A 175 7.71 9.36 13.55
N THR A 176 8.55 10.15 12.89
CA THR A 176 9.84 10.58 13.43
C THR A 176 9.66 11.43 14.67
N GLY A 177 8.72 12.37 14.65
CA GLY A 177 8.36 13.21 15.79
C GLY A 177 7.81 12.38 16.96
N ALA A 178 6.95 11.40 16.68
CA ALA A 178 6.45 10.47 17.70
C ALA A 178 7.60 9.65 18.33
N ALA A 179 8.56 9.18 17.53
CA ALA A 179 9.74 8.47 18.01
C ALA A 179 10.65 9.39 18.84
N MET A 180 10.95 10.61 18.37
CA MET A 180 11.75 11.58 19.11
C MET A 180 11.07 12.01 20.41
N PHE A 181 9.75 12.11 20.45
CA PHE A 181 8.98 12.36 21.66
C PHE A 181 9.18 11.24 22.68
N VAL A 182 9.06 9.97 22.27
CA VAL A 182 9.30 8.82 23.16
C VAL A 182 10.73 8.81 23.69
N VAL A 183 11.72 9.07 22.83
CA VAL A 183 13.13 9.20 23.25
C VAL A 183 13.31 10.35 24.25
N GLY A 184 12.70 11.51 23.99
CA GLY A 184 12.72 12.65 24.89
C GLY A 184 12.08 12.35 26.25
N VAL A 185 10.96 11.61 26.27
CA VAL A 185 10.33 11.13 27.50
C VAL A 185 11.25 10.17 28.25
N VAL A 186 11.91 9.23 27.56
CA VAL A 186 12.87 8.32 28.19
C VAL A 186 14.08 9.06 28.78
N ILE A 187 14.63 10.05 28.09
CA ILE A 187 15.73 10.89 28.59
C ILE A 187 15.26 11.71 29.78
N TRP A 188 14.10 12.35 29.68
CA TRP A 188 13.51 13.11 30.79
C TRP A 188 13.24 12.24 32.01
N LEU A 189 12.72 11.02 31.81
CA LEU A 189 12.54 10.03 32.88
C LEU A 189 13.86 9.60 33.50
N ARG A 190 14.93 9.49 32.70
CA ARG A 190 16.25 9.18 33.22
C ARG A 190 16.82 10.35 34.05
N ASP A 191 16.71 11.57 33.56
CA ASP A 191 17.42 12.71 34.13
C ASP A 191 16.64 13.41 35.25
N VAL A 192 15.38 13.78 35.00
CA VAL A 192 14.56 14.53 35.96
C VAL A 192 14.02 13.63 37.06
N LEU A 193 13.56 12.45 36.68
CA LEU A 193 12.93 11.52 37.60
C LEU A 193 13.95 10.91 38.57
N TYR A 194 15.12 10.50 38.06
CA TYR A 194 16.14 9.86 38.89
C TYR A 194 16.83 10.83 39.86
N LEU A 195 16.97 12.11 39.47
CA LEU A 195 17.71 13.09 40.27
C LEU A 195 16.85 13.90 41.24
N LYS A 196 15.55 14.10 40.97
CA LYS A 196 14.73 15.07 41.74
C LYS A 196 13.56 14.49 42.52
N LEU A 197 12.88 13.46 42.02
CA LEU A 197 11.77 12.85 42.73
C LEU A 197 12.28 11.58 43.42
N GLN A 198 12.34 11.55 44.75
CA GLN A 198 12.73 10.35 45.49
C GLN A 198 11.60 9.32 45.61
N GLU A 199 10.36 9.67 45.25
CA GLU A 199 9.19 8.80 45.39
C GLU A 199 8.82 8.08 44.08
N PRO A 200 9.17 6.78 43.92
CA PRO A 200 8.97 6.05 42.67
C PRO A 200 7.48 5.80 42.35
N LEU A 201 6.59 5.89 43.35
CA LEU A 201 5.17 5.66 43.17
C LEU A 201 4.48 6.82 42.44
N VAL A 202 4.79 8.07 42.83
CA VAL A 202 4.27 9.27 42.15
C VAL A 202 4.73 9.30 40.69
N GLN A 203 5.97 8.89 40.45
CA GLN A 203 6.56 8.78 39.12
C GLN A 203 5.84 7.78 38.24
N ALA A 204 5.64 6.55 38.76
CA ALA A 204 4.89 5.52 38.06
C ALA A 204 3.46 5.96 37.74
N ALA A 205 2.78 6.59 38.71
CA ALA A 205 1.42 7.09 38.53
C ALA A 205 1.34 8.17 37.44
N LEU A 206 2.25 9.16 37.46
CA LEU A 206 2.28 10.24 36.48
C LEU A 206 2.53 9.72 35.06
N LEU A 207 3.47 8.77 34.94
CA LEU A 207 3.79 8.12 33.68
C LEU A 207 2.61 7.30 33.13
N LEU A 208 1.94 6.53 34.00
CA LEU A 208 0.76 5.75 33.64
C LEU A 208 -0.39 6.66 33.19
N ILE A 209 -0.68 7.73 33.95
CA ILE A 209 -1.73 8.71 33.63
C ILE A 209 -1.42 9.39 32.29
N GLY A 210 -0.17 9.83 32.08
CA GLY A 210 0.24 10.44 30.82
C GLY A 210 0.06 9.52 29.62
N THR A 211 0.37 8.24 29.81
CA THR A 211 0.20 7.21 28.76
C THR A 211 -1.27 6.95 28.43
N ILE A 212 -2.11 6.76 29.45
CA ILE A 212 -3.56 6.59 29.27
C ILE A 212 -4.15 7.82 28.57
N THR A 213 -3.73 9.02 28.98
CA THR A 213 -4.20 10.28 28.41
C THR A 213 -3.83 10.38 26.92
N LEU A 214 -2.60 10.02 26.53
CA LEU A 214 -2.17 10.02 25.13
C LEU A 214 -2.96 9.02 24.27
N ILE A 215 -3.18 7.79 24.77
CA ILE A 215 -3.95 6.76 24.06
C ILE A 215 -5.40 7.21 23.91
N ALA A 216 -6.04 7.65 25.00
CA ALA A 216 -7.43 8.10 25.00
C ALA A 216 -7.62 9.34 24.12
N ALA A 217 -6.71 10.33 24.19
CA ALA A 217 -6.73 11.51 23.32
C ALA A 217 -6.56 11.12 21.85
N GLY A 218 -5.69 10.15 21.56
CA GLY A 218 -5.52 9.61 20.22
C GLY A 218 -6.81 8.94 19.70
N TRP A 219 -7.42 8.05 20.47
CA TRP A 219 -8.71 7.41 20.12
C TRP A 219 -9.80 8.46 19.92
N PHE A 220 -9.95 9.39 20.85
CA PHE A 220 -10.92 10.48 20.76
C PHE A 220 -10.71 11.32 19.50
N THR A 221 -9.45 11.65 19.17
CA THR A 221 -9.11 12.42 17.96
C THR A 221 -9.49 11.65 16.70
N ILE A 222 -9.23 10.34 16.62
CA ILE A 222 -9.60 9.52 15.45
C ILE A 222 -11.12 9.36 15.32
N LEU A 223 -11.80 9.10 16.43
CA LEU A 223 -13.24 8.81 16.45
C LEU A 223 -14.10 10.07 16.26
N ARG A 224 -13.66 11.22 16.78
CA ARG A 224 -14.46 12.46 16.79
C ARG A 224 -14.04 13.49 15.76
N THR A 225 -12.77 13.52 15.36
CA THR A 225 -12.26 14.57 14.45
C THR A 225 -11.89 14.00 13.08
N ARG A 226 -11.83 14.86 12.06
CA ARG A 226 -11.30 14.48 10.73
C ARG A 226 -9.76 14.34 10.72
N GLN A 227 -9.08 14.62 11.84
CA GLN A 227 -7.62 14.59 11.93
C GLN A 227 -7.09 13.17 12.25
N ARG A 228 -7.36 12.20 11.37
CA ARG A 228 -6.93 10.81 11.56
C ARG A 228 -5.42 10.66 11.75
N PHE A 229 -4.61 11.46 11.06
CA PHE A 229 -3.15 11.40 11.18
C PHE A 229 -2.65 11.76 12.59
N THR A 230 -3.10 12.89 13.13
CA THR A 230 -2.74 13.34 14.48
C THR A 230 -3.15 12.29 15.52
N GLY A 231 -4.38 11.78 15.42
CA GLY A 231 -4.86 10.74 16.32
C GLY A 231 -4.06 9.44 16.23
N ARG A 232 -3.64 9.01 15.02
CA ARG A 232 -2.77 7.84 14.83
C ARG A 232 -1.40 8.03 15.48
N ALA A 233 -0.81 9.23 15.39
CA ALA A 233 0.47 9.50 16.04
C ALA A 233 0.35 9.56 17.57
N LEU A 234 -0.68 10.20 18.10
CA LEU A 234 -0.91 10.25 19.56
C LEU A 234 -1.13 8.86 20.16
N THR A 235 -1.97 8.05 19.51
CA THR A 235 -2.17 6.64 19.91
C THR A 235 -0.87 5.85 19.82
N LEU A 236 -0.04 6.09 18.80
CA LEU A 236 1.22 5.37 18.60
C LEU A 236 2.24 5.76 19.67
N SER A 237 2.38 7.05 19.97
CA SER A 237 3.22 7.55 21.06
C SER A 237 2.78 6.99 22.40
N GLY A 238 1.47 7.00 22.71
CA GLY A 238 0.95 6.38 23.92
C GLY A 238 1.23 4.88 23.98
N SER A 239 1.04 4.17 22.87
CA SER A 239 1.33 2.73 22.76
C SER A 239 2.80 2.41 23.04
N LEU A 240 3.73 3.17 22.45
CA LEU A 240 5.17 3.01 22.65
C LEU A 240 5.63 3.30 24.09
N LEU A 241 4.88 4.10 24.85
CA LEU A 241 5.16 4.35 26.27
C LEU A 241 4.75 3.17 27.17
N VAL A 242 3.80 2.32 26.77
CA VAL A 242 3.34 1.21 27.63
C VAL A 242 4.49 0.26 28.04
N PRO A 243 5.36 -0.23 27.12
CA PRO A 243 6.53 -1.01 27.51
C PRO A 243 7.50 -0.24 28.41
N VAL A 244 7.67 1.07 28.20
CA VAL A 244 8.53 1.94 29.01
C VAL A 244 7.99 2.06 30.43
N ASN A 245 6.67 2.17 30.59
CA ASN A 245 6.02 2.21 31.90
C ASN A 245 6.30 0.97 32.71
N PHE A 246 6.21 -0.19 32.06
CA PHE A 246 6.48 -1.42 32.76
C PHE A 246 7.96 -1.59 33.09
N TRP A 247 8.84 -1.25 32.16
CA TRP A 247 10.28 -1.24 32.41
C TRP A 247 10.63 -0.38 33.63
N PHE A 248 10.01 0.80 33.74
CA PHE A 248 10.15 1.68 34.90
C PHE A 248 9.61 1.05 36.19
N LEU A 249 8.43 0.44 36.17
CA LEU A 249 7.84 -0.25 37.33
C LEU A 249 8.71 -1.39 37.87
N VAL A 250 9.34 -2.16 36.98
CA VAL A 250 10.29 -3.21 37.37
C VAL A 250 11.58 -2.61 37.91
N ARG A 251 12.12 -1.59 37.23
CA ARG A 251 13.41 -0.99 37.61
C ARG A 251 13.36 -0.27 38.96
N SER A 252 12.23 0.37 39.27
CA SER A 252 11.95 1.06 40.52
C SER A 252 11.65 0.13 41.70
N GLY A 253 11.50 -1.18 41.46
CA GLY A 253 11.17 -2.16 42.48
C GLY A 253 9.71 -2.17 42.92
N LEU A 254 8.83 -1.41 42.25
CA LEU A 254 7.38 -1.45 42.50
C LEU A 254 6.76 -2.80 42.12
N ILE A 255 7.32 -3.44 41.10
CA ILE A 255 6.95 -4.80 40.70
C ILE A 255 8.17 -5.68 40.90
N GLU A 256 8.03 -6.70 41.74
CA GLU A 256 9.09 -7.70 41.93
C GLU A 256 9.45 -8.36 40.58
N ASN A 257 10.74 -8.39 40.27
CA ASN A 257 11.27 -8.96 39.03
C ASN A 257 11.28 -10.51 39.06
N ARG A 258 10.14 -11.14 39.39
CA ARG A 258 10.00 -12.62 39.43
C ARG A 258 9.77 -13.24 38.04
N GLY A 259 10.28 -12.62 36.97
CA GLY A 259 10.07 -13.11 35.61
C GLY A 259 8.64 -12.91 35.06
N ARG A 260 7.85 -12.00 35.65
CA ARG A 260 6.49 -11.66 35.18
C ARG A 260 6.45 -10.75 33.95
N ALA A 261 7.57 -10.59 33.24
CA ALA A 261 7.65 -9.74 32.04
C ALA A 261 6.65 -10.16 30.96
N TRP A 262 6.31 -11.46 30.90
CA TRP A 262 5.33 -11.97 29.93
C TRP A 262 3.93 -11.39 30.11
N VAL A 263 3.51 -11.08 31.34
CA VAL A 263 2.17 -10.52 31.63
C VAL A 263 1.99 -9.18 30.91
N VAL A 264 3.08 -8.46 30.74
CA VAL A 264 3.10 -7.10 30.20
C VAL A 264 3.12 -7.14 28.70
N CYS A 265 3.96 -8.01 28.14
CA CYS A 265 3.91 -8.26 26.71
C CYS A 265 2.49 -8.71 26.33
N ALA A 266 1.86 -9.59 27.13
CA ALA A 266 0.49 -10.04 26.91
C ALA A 266 -0.52 -8.88 27.00
N PHE A 267 -0.37 -8.01 28.01
CA PHE A 267 -1.18 -6.81 28.14
C PHE A 267 -1.01 -5.86 26.93
N CYS A 268 0.23 -5.62 26.50
CA CYS A 268 0.53 -4.85 25.28
C CYS A 268 -0.10 -5.49 24.05
N THR A 269 -0.02 -6.81 23.90
CA THR A 269 -0.66 -7.54 22.80
C THR A 269 -2.17 -7.30 22.79
N LEU A 270 -2.84 -7.46 23.93
CA LEU A 270 -4.28 -7.24 24.03
C LEU A 270 -4.65 -5.78 23.75
N LEU A 271 -3.90 -4.83 24.30
CA LEU A 271 -4.11 -3.40 24.07
C LEU A 271 -3.94 -3.04 22.59
N TYR A 272 -2.90 -3.54 21.92
CA TYR A 272 -2.65 -3.28 20.51
C TYR A 272 -3.65 -3.99 19.61
N ALA A 273 -4.06 -5.21 19.95
CA ALA A 273 -5.11 -5.93 19.23
C ALA A 273 -6.46 -5.21 19.36
N HIS A 274 -6.79 -4.74 20.56
CA HIS A 274 -7.99 -3.94 20.81
C HIS A 274 -7.95 -2.61 20.04
N THR A 275 -6.80 -1.93 20.05
CA THR A 275 -6.60 -0.69 19.29
C THR A 275 -6.72 -0.94 17.78
N ALA A 276 -6.17 -2.05 17.27
CA ALA A 276 -6.31 -2.45 15.88
C ALA A 276 -7.78 -2.71 15.51
N ALA A 277 -8.53 -3.39 16.39
CA ALA A 277 -9.95 -3.67 16.18
C ALA A 277 -10.81 -2.39 16.21
N LEU A 278 -10.53 -1.46 17.12
CA LEU A 278 -11.24 -0.19 17.23
C LEU A 278 -10.96 0.75 16.05
N LEU A 279 -9.70 0.86 15.62
CA LEU A 279 -9.28 1.84 14.63
C LEU A 279 -9.28 1.30 13.20
N GLY A 280 -9.27 -0.02 13.01
CA GLY A 280 -9.13 -0.66 11.70
C GLY A 280 -7.75 -0.47 11.05
N GLU A 281 -6.73 -0.10 11.84
CA GLU A 281 -5.42 0.28 11.33
C GLU A 281 -4.45 -0.90 11.23
N ARG A 282 -3.85 -1.08 10.05
CA ARG A 282 -2.87 -2.15 9.80
C ARG A 282 -1.67 -2.04 10.73
N LEU A 283 -1.19 -0.83 11.06
CA LEU A 283 -0.02 -0.60 11.91
C LEU A 283 -0.14 -1.32 13.27
N TYR A 284 -1.31 -1.23 13.91
CA TYR A 284 -1.54 -1.84 15.23
C TYR A 284 -1.62 -3.36 15.19
N VAL A 285 -2.01 -3.93 14.05
CA VAL A 285 -1.93 -5.37 13.83
C VAL A 285 -0.47 -5.83 13.94
N TYR A 286 0.48 -5.13 13.29
CA TYR A 286 1.90 -5.48 13.43
C TYR A 286 2.41 -5.30 14.85
N LEU A 287 2.03 -4.22 15.54
CA LEU A 287 2.44 -4.00 16.93
C LEU A 287 1.90 -5.11 17.84
N ALA A 288 0.64 -5.52 17.67
CA ALA A 288 0.05 -6.64 18.40
C ALA A 288 0.81 -7.94 18.12
N CYS A 289 1.20 -8.17 16.86
CA CYS A 289 1.99 -9.33 16.46
C CYS A 289 3.40 -9.33 17.09
N ALA A 290 4.09 -8.19 17.03
CA ALA A 290 5.40 -8.04 17.65
C ALA A 290 5.31 -8.24 19.17
N ALA A 291 4.29 -7.68 19.81
CA ALA A 291 4.04 -7.87 21.23
C ALA A 291 3.71 -9.33 21.59
N SER A 292 2.97 -10.07 20.74
CA SER A 292 2.63 -11.47 21.03
C SER A 292 3.84 -12.38 20.88
N VAL A 293 4.72 -12.11 19.92
CA VAL A 293 6.03 -12.76 19.81
C VAL A 293 6.87 -12.48 21.07
N ALA A 294 6.98 -11.20 21.47
CA ALA A 294 7.68 -10.83 22.69
C ALA A 294 7.08 -11.49 23.94
N THR A 295 5.75 -11.69 23.97
CA THR A 295 5.04 -12.42 25.03
C THR A 295 5.49 -13.86 25.09
N GLY A 296 5.45 -14.57 23.97
CA GLY A 296 5.88 -15.97 23.93
C GLY A 296 7.36 -16.11 24.30
N TRP A 297 8.23 -15.20 23.84
CA TRP A 297 9.63 -15.18 24.26
C TRP A 297 9.82 -14.93 25.76
N ALA A 298 9.06 -14.02 26.34
CA ALA A 298 9.11 -13.76 27.78
C ALA A 298 8.59 -14.97 28.60
N ILE A 299 7.59 -15.70 28.09
CA ILE A 299 7.12 -16.96 28.70
C ILE A 299 8.23 -18.01 28.65
N VAL A 300 8.87 -18.20 27.50
CA VAL A 300 9.99 -19.15 27.34
C VAL A 300 11.14 -18.77 28.26
N TYR A 301 11.53 -17.50 28.28
CA TYR A 301 12.58 -17.01 29.17
C TYR A 301 12.27 -17.25 30.65
N HIS A 302 11.00 -17.15 31.05
CA HIS A 302 10.55 -17.43 32.40
C HIS A 302 10.56 -18.92 32.73
N ALA A 303 10.11 -19.77 31.81
CA ALA A 303 10.04 -21.21 32.00
C ALA A 303 11.43 -21.86 31.95
N GLU A 304 12.23 -21.51 30.95
CA GLU A 304 13.50 -22.15 30.65
C GLU A 304 14.42 -21.20 29.85
N ARG A 305 15.29 -20.50 30.58
CA ARG A 305 16.14 -19.44 30.02
C ARG A 305 17.13 -19.96 28.98
N ASP A 306 17.54 -21.23 29.11
CA ASP A 306 18.64 -21.84 28.35
C ASP A 306 18.17 -22.72 27.19
N ALA A 307 16.88 -22.67 26.83
CA ALA A 307 16.30 -23.48 25.75
C ALA A 307 16.08 -22.67 24.45
N PRO A 308 17.12 -22.43 23.61
CA PRO A 308 17.01 -21.63 22.38
C PRO A 308 15.98 -22.20 21.39
N GLY A 309 15.75 -23.51 21.42
CA GLY A 309 14.75 -24.17 20.57
C GLY A 309 13.31 -23.70 20.82
N LEU A 310 12.94 -23.43 22.07
CA LEU A 310 11.60 -22.97 22.43
C LEU A 310 11.30 -21.57 21.87
N TYR A 311 12.31 -20.69 21.79
CA TYR A 311 12.14 -19.36 21.19
C TYR A 311 11.85 -19.43 19.69
N ALA A 312 12.50 -20.35 18.97
CA ALA A 312 12.23 -20.62 17.57
C ALA A 312 10.82 -21.22 17.39
N LEU A 313 10.41 -22.13 18.29
CA LEU A 313 9.08 -22.73 18.26
C LEU A 313 7.97 -21.68 18.48
N VAL A 314 8.16 -20.75 19.41
CA VAL A 314 7.24 -19.62 19.62
C VAL A 314 7.10 -18.77 18.35
N LEU A 315 8.21 -18.42 17.69
CA LEU A 315 8.17 -17.67 16.43
C LEU A 315 7.42 -18.43 15.33
N MET A 316 7.61 -19.75 15.25
CA MET A 316 6.90 -20.60 14.30
C MET A 316 5.39 -20.63 14.58
N ILE A 317 4.99 -20.84 15.84
CA ILE A 317 3.57 -20.82 16.24
C ILE A 317 2.96 -19.45 15.95
N ALA A 318 3.63 -18.37 16.32
CA ALA A 318 3.15 -17.01 16.04
C ALA A 318 2.97 -16.79 14.54
N SER A 319 3.93 -17.23 13.72
CA SER A 319 3.85 -17.16 12.25
C SER A 319 2.63 -17.89 11.69
N LEU A 320 2.35 -19.09 12.19
CA LEU A 320 1.17 -19.87 11.81
C LEU A 320 -0.13 -19.17 12.21
N VAL A 321 -0.22 -18.69 13.45
CA VAL A 321 -1.40 -17.96 13.95
C VAL A 321 -1.65 -16.71 13.11
N PHE A 322 -0.63 -15.93 12.80
CA PHE A 322 -0.76 -14.73 11.95
C PHE A 322 -1.22 -15.05 10.54
N LEU A 323 -0.69 -16.12 9.95
CA LEU A 323 -1.09 -16.58 8.64
C LEU A 323 -2.58 -17.00 8.64
N HIS A 324 -3.08 -17.62 9.71
CA HIS A 324 -4.50 -17.92 9.85
C HIS A 324 -5.37 -16.69 10.13
N LEU A 325 -4.93 -15.77 11.00
CA LEU A 325 -5.64 -14.52 11.29
C LEU A 325 -5.77 -13.63 10.04
N SER A 326 -4.77 -13.63 9.16
CA SER A 326 -4.80 -12.89 7.89
C SER A 326 -5.98 -13.28 6.99
N ARG A 327 -6.52 -14.48 7.16
CA ARG A 327 -7.70 -14.97 6.44
C ARG A 327 -9.01 -14.47 7.04
N ILE A 328 -9.04 -14.29 8.36
CA ILE A 328 -10.24 -13.87 9.10
C ILE A 328 -10.50 -12.38 8.89
N PHE A 329 -9.43 -11.59 8.72
CA PHE A 329 -9.50 -10.17 8.45
C PHE A 329 -9.10 -9.88 7.00
N PRO A 330 -10.02 -10.07 6.02
CA PRO A 330 -9.78 -9.59 4.67
C PRO A 330 -9.45 -8.10 4.76
N ALA A 331 -8.33 -7.70 4.18
CA ALA A 331 -7.88 -6.32 4.20
C ALA A 331 -9.02 -5.47 3.64
N ARG A 332 -9.70 -4.72 4.53
CA ARG A 332 -10.73 -3.78 4.12
C ARG A 332 -9.96 -2.68 3.41
N ASP A 333 -9.97 -2.73 2.08
CA ASP A 333 -9.30 -1.71 1.30
C ASP A 333 -10.06 -0.41 1.48
N ASP A 334 -9.46 0.51 2.24
CA ASP A 334 -9.88 1.91 2.40
C ASP A 334 -9.95 2.69 1.06
N VAL A 335 -9.72 2.02 -0.07
CA VAL A 335 -9.95 2.53 -1.42
C VAL A 335 -11.46 2.68 -1.73
N GLY A 336 -12.34 2.12 -0.88
CA GLY A 336 -13.80 2.13 -1.05
C GLY A 336 -14.51 3.50 -1.06
N GLN A 337 -13.85 4.65 -1.09
CA GLN A 337 -14.52 5.93 -1.37
C GLN A 337 -14.23 6.50 -2.77
N SER A 338 -13.16 6.09 -3.44
CA SER A 338 -12.91 6.47 -4.83
C SER A 338 -13.29 5.36 -5.81
N THR A 339 -13.22 4.10 -5.40
CA THR A 339 -13.57 2.97 -6.28
C THR A 339 -15.02 2.55 -6.22
N GLU A 340 -15.90 3.04 -5.34
CA GLU A 340 -17.30 2.58 -5.37
C GLU A 340 -18.00 2.97 -6.70
N ARG A 341 -17.67 4.16 -7.25
CA ARG A 341 -18.14 4.60 -8.59
C ARG A 341 -17.40 3.94 -9.76
N GLU A 342 -16.15 3.52 -9.58
CA GLU A 342 -15.37 2.85 -10.62
C GLU A 342 -15.63 1.33 -10.64
N SER A 343 -15.96 0.76 -9.48
CA SER A 343 -16.29 -0.65 -9.27
C SER A 343 -17.65 -0.99 -9.86
N GLU A 344 -18.60 -0.06 -9.92
CA GLU A 344 -19.87 -0.28 -10.61
C GLU A 344 -19.69 -0.35 -12.13
N HIS A 345 -18.77 0.44 -12.69
CA HIS A 345 -18.38 0.38 -14.11
C HIS A 345 -17.52 -0.85 -14.43
N VAL A 346 -16.60 -1.22 -13.55
CA VAL A 346 -15.73 -2.40 -13.72
C VAL A 346 -16.49 -3.70 -13.45
N ALA A 347 -17.47 -3.74 -12.55
CA ALA A 347 -18.31 -4.92 -12.32
C ALA A 347 -19.15 -5.26 -13.56
N ARG A 348 -19.71 -4.24 -14.24
CA ARG A 348 -20.39 -4.43 -15.54
C ARG A 348 -19.43 -4.87 -16.66
N SER A 349 -18.15 -4.54 -16.56
CA SER A 349 -17.14 -4.97 -17.54
C SER A 349 -16.52 -6.34 -17.22
N ALA A 350 -16.49 -6.74 -15.94
CA ALA A 350 -15.94 -8.00 -15.45
C ALA A 350 -16.90 -9.19 -15.68
N GLU A 351 -18.22 -8.94 -15.70
CA GLU A 351 -19.23 -9.94 -16.05
C GLU A 351 -19.04 -10.51 -17.48
N LYS A 352 -18.38 -9.75 -18.38
CA LYS A 352 -18.01 -10.21 -19.73
C LYS A 352 -16.64 -10.90 -19.82
N ALA A 353 -15.82 -10.88 -18.77
CA ALA A 353 -14.45 -11.41 -18.79
C ALA A 353 -14.27 -12.57 -17.79
N GLY A 354 -15.11 -13.59 -17.91
CA GLY A 354 -15.32 -14.68 -16.94
C GLY A 354 -14.15 -15.63 -16.61
N THR A 355 -12.89 -15.35 -16.97
CA THR A 355 -11.77 -16.29 -16.75
C THR A 355 -10.50 -15.69 -16.13
N ARG A 356 -10.46 -14.40 -15.79
CA ARG A 356 -9.22 -13.76 -15.24
C ARG A 356 -9.26 -13.43 -13.73
N HIS A 357 -10.25 -13.89 -12.98
CA HIS A 357 -10.40 -13.52 -11.57
C HIS A 357 -9.39 -14.15 -10.60
N THR A 358 -8.67 -15.21 -10.98
CA THR A 358 -7.70 -15.87 -10.09
C THR A 358 -6.41 -15.09 -9.87
N GLY A 359 -6.06 -14.14 -10.76
CA GLY A 359 -4.82 -13.35 -10.65
C GLY A 359 -4.88 -12.15 -9.71
N ARG A 360 -6.07 -11.63 -9.37
CA ARG A 360 -6.21 -10.43 -8.52
C ARG A 360 -5.92 -10.74 -7.04
N TRP A 361 -6.38 -11.91 -6.56
CA TRP A 361 -6.19 -12.36 -5.18
C TRP A 361 -4.72 -12.58 -4.80
N SER A 362 -3.84 -12.93 -5.76
CA SER A 362 -2.42 -13.20 -5.46
C SER A 362 -1.64 -11.94 -5.08
N ARG A 363 -1.98 -10.77 -5.67
CA ARG A 363 -1.36 -9.49 -5.32
C ARG A 363 -1.82 -8.96 -3.97
N GLU A 364 -3.08 -9.19 -3.62
CA GLU A 364 -3.65 -8.77 -2.33
C GLU A 364 -3.02 -9.53 -1.15
N LEU A 365 -2.77 -10.83 -1.30
CA LEU A 365 -2.20 -11.64 -0.23
C LEU A 365 -0.75 -11.26 0.13
N TRP A 366 0.05 -10.78 -0.84
CA TRP A 366 1.40 -10.28 -0.57
C TRP A 366 1.43 -8.87 0.00
N SER A 367 0.36 -8.10 -0.20
CA SER A 367 0.15 -6.84 0.52
C SER A 367 -0.27 -7.05 1.97
N ALA A 368 -0.72 -8.27 2.32
CA ALA A 368 -1.10 -8.63 3.67
C ALA A 368 0.16 -8.82 4.53
N PRO A 369 0.42 -7.92 5.47
CA PRO A 369 1.67 -7.95 6.20
C PRO A 369 1.89 -9.14 7.10
N LEU A 370 0.80 -9.73 7.58
CA LEU A 370 0.82 -10.93 8.41
C LEU A 370 1.48 -12.10 7.65
N VAL A 371 1.29 -12.18 6.33
CA VAL A 371 1.91 -13.20 5.49
C VAL A 371 3.42 -12.97 5.37
N GLN A 372 3.85 -11.71 5.22
CA GLN A 372 5.28 -11.36 5.20
C GLN A 372 5.94 -11.66 6.54
N ALA A 373 5.29 -11.29 7.65
CA ALA A 373 5.76 -11.58 9.00
C ALA A 373 5.88 -13.10 9.24
N ALA A 374 4.91 -13.89 8.79
CA ALA A 374 4.94 -15.35 8.90
C ALA A 374 6.06 -15.99 8.07
N LEU A 375 6.26 -15.53 6.83
CA LEU A 375 7.34 -16.02 5.96
C LEU A 375 8.72 -15.68 6.50
N VAL A 376 8.92 -14.43 6.94
CA VAL A 376 10.17 -13.98 7.54
C VAL A 376 10.40 -14.73 8.86
N GLY A 377 9.39 -14.86 9.71
CA GLY A 377 9.46 -15.61 10.97
C GLY A 377 9.87 -17.06 10.75
N ALA A 378 9.21 -17.78 9.84
CA ALA A 378 9.54 -19.17 9.52
C ALA A 378 10.97 -19.31 8.93
N SER A 379 11.37 -18.38 8.05
CA SER A 379 12.70 -18.39 7.43
C SER A 379 13.80 -18.07 8.44
N LEU A 380 13.57 -17.10 9.33
CA LEU A 380 14.50 -16.71 10.38
C LEU A 380 14.64 -17.80 11.44
N CYS A 381 13.57 -18.52 11.78
CA CYS A 381 13.62 -19.71 12.64
C CYS A 381 14.53 -20.78 12.05
N ALA A 382 14.36 -21.10 10.76
CA ALA A 382 15.20 -22.06 10.07
C ALA A 382 16.66 -21.57 10.04
N LEU A 383 16.91 -20.31 9.66
CA LEU A 383 18.25 -19.74 9.53
C LEU A 383 18.99 -19.58 10.85
N LEU A 384 18.32 -19.27 11.96
CA LEU A 384 18.97 -19.17 13.27
C LEU A 384 19.27 -20.54 13.86
N TYR A 385 18.45 -21.55 13.54
CA TYR A 385 18.59 -22.90 14.08
C TYR A 385 19.56 -23.78 13.25
N MET A 386 19.70 -23.54 11.94
CA MET A 386 20.55 -24.33 11.04
C MET A 386 22.09 -24.23 11.29
N PRO A 387 22.70 -23.05 11.54
CA PRO A 387 24.14 -22.91 11.71
C PRO A 387 24.67 -23.54 13.00
N LEU A 388 23.80 -23.80 14.00
CA LEU A 388 24.13 -24.61 15.18
C LEU A 388 24.51 -26.07 14.80
N ARG A 389 24.16 -26.53 13.59
CA ARG A 389 24.50 -27.86 13.08
C ARG A 389 25.68 -27.86 12.08
N LEU A 390 25.98 -26.73 11.43
CA LEU A 390 26.84 -26.68 10.23
C LEU A 390 28.26 -26.14 10.44
N GLY A 391 28.62 -25.61 11.61
CA GLY A 391 30.01 -25.29 11.98
C GLY A 391 30.27 -25.67 13.44
N THR A 392 31.39 -26.26 13.86
CA THR A 392 32.74 -26.26 13.29
C THR A 392 33.56 -27.45 13.83
N SER A 393 33.83 -28.47 13.01
CA SER A 393 35.17 -29.07 12.83
C SER A 393 35.09 -30.34 11.98
N VAL A 394 36.03 -30.50 11.05
CA VAL A 394 36.25 -31.71 10.23
C VAL A 394 36.89 -32.84 11.07
N SER A 395 37.07 -32.63 12.38
CA SER A 395 37.51 -33.64 13.33
C SER A 395 36.30 -34.46 13.80
N LEU A 396 36.02 -35.54 13.07
CA LEU A 396 34.96 -36.52 13.34
C LEU A 396 35.01 -37.12 14.76
N TYR A 397 36.13 -36.97 15.48
CA TYR A 397 36.34 -37.55 16.80
C TYR A 397 35.99 -36.58 17.96
N ASP A 398 36.16 -35.26 17.80
CA ASP A 398 35.86 -34.27 18.85
C ASP A 398 34.40 -33.76 18.80
N GLY A 399 33.76 -33.78 17.63
CA GLY A 399 32.37 -33.33 17.46
C GLY A 399 31.33 -34.23 18.13
N ILE A 400 31.62 -35.53 18.29
CA ILE A 400 30.68 -36.51 18.84
C ILE A 400 30.59 -36.42 20.37
N PHE A 401 31.65 -35.98 21.07
CA PHE A 401 31.68 -35.94 22.53
C PHE A 401 31.52 -34.53 23.14
N ARG A 402 31.63 -33.44 22.36
CA ARG A 402 31.33 -32.07 22.84
C ARG A 402 29.91 -31.55 22.54
N LEU A 403 29.10 -32.30 21.81
CA LEU A 403 27.63 -32.11 21.76
C LEU A 403 26.93 -32.65 23.02
N ARG A 404 27.69 -32.92 24.09
CA ARG A 404 27.23 -33.08 25.47
C ARG A 404 26.98 -31.72 26.15
N ALA A 405 26.56 -30.71 25.39
CA ALA A 405 25.82 -29.58 25.93
C ALA A 405 24.34 -29.98 25.89
N ARG A 406 23.80 -30.25 27.09
CA ARG A 406 22.43 -30.66 27.37
C ARG A 406 21.40 -29.97 26.45
N ASP A 407 20.53 -30.82 25.87
CA ASP A 407 19.19 -30.51 25.40
C ASP A 407 19.02 -29.84 24.02
N TYR A 408 19.72 -30.37 23.00
CA TYR A 408 19.22 -30.26 21.62
C TYR A 408 18.10 -31.27 21.40
N ASP A 409 16.87 -30.84 21.62
CA ASP A 409 15.67 -31.65 21.43
C ASP A 409 15.35 -31.81 19.94
N SER A 410 15.64 -32.99 19.38
CA SER A 410 15.30 -33.36 18.00
C SER A 410 13.81 -33.14 17.69
N SER A 411 12.94 -33.26 18.69
CA SER A 411 11.51 -32.92 18.65
C SER A 411 11.24 -31.47 18.23
N THR A 412 12.04 -30.51 18.73
CA THR A 412 11.88 -29.09 18.41
C THR A 412 12.29 -28.82 16.95
N ALA A 413 13.39 -29.43 16.51
CA ALA A 413 13.82 -29.37 15.12
C ALA A 413 12.73 -29.91 14.18
N ILE A 414 12.15 -31.07 14.51
CA ILE A 414 11.06 -31.70 13.76
C ILE A 414 9.86 -30.76 13.62
N LEU A 415 9.43 -30.14 14.73
CA LEU A 415 8.31 -29.20 14.71
C LEU A 415 8.59 -27.96 13.86
N LEU A 416 9.82 -27.41 13.92
CA LEU A 416 10.20 -26.24 13.13
C LEU A 416 10.16 -26.54 11.62
N PHE A 417 10.76 -27.65 11.18
CA PHE A 417 10.77 -27.98 9.75
C PHE A 417 9.39 -28.39 9.24
N THR A 418 8.55 -29.02 10.07
CA THR A 418 7.13 -29.27 9.77
C THR A 418 6.36 -27.95 9.60
N GLY A 419 6.62 -26.97 10.47
CA GLY A 419 6.04 -25.63 10.39
C GLY A 419 6.46 -24.89 9.11
N VAL A 420 7.75 -24.91 8.76
CA VAL A 420 8.26 -24.33 7.50
C VAL A 420 7.58 -24.98 6.30
N ALA A 421 7.46 -26.31 6.31
CA ALA A 421 6.78 -27.04 5.25
C ALA A 421 5.33 -26.61 5.10
N TYR A 422 4.59 -26.49 6.21
CA TYR A 422 3.21 -26.04 6.19
C TYR A 422 3.09 -24.61 5.67
N VAL A 423 3.93 -23.67 6.14
CA VAL A 423 3.91 -22.27 5.68
C VAL A 423 4.22 -22.19 4.18
N ALA A 424 5.24 -22.90 3.71
CA ALA A 424 5.63 -22.91 2.30
C ALA A 424 4.55 -23.55 1.41
N TRP A 425 3.93 -24.65 1.85
CA TRP A 425 2.81 -25.26 1.15
C TRP A 425 1.57 -24.34 1.11
N PHE A 426 1.22 -23.76 2.26
CA PHE A 426 0.07 -22.87 2.37
C PHE A 426 0.24 -21.65 1.47
N THR A 427 1.40 -21.00 1.53
CA THR A 427 1.70 -19.84 0.68
C THR A 427 1.74 -20.21 -0.80
N GLY A 428 2.30 -21.37 -1.16
CA GLY A 428 2.28 -21.90 -2.52
C GLY A 428 0.89 -22.04 -3.13
N ARG A 429 -0.14 -22.28 -2.33
CA ARG A 429 -1.54 -22.40 -2.80
C ARG A 429 -2.12 -21.08 -3.35
N PHE A 430 -1.63 -19.93 -2.88
CA PHE A 430 -2.23 -18.62 -3.16
C PHE A 430 -1.39 -17.72 -4.07
N ILE A 431 -0.20 -18.19 -4.47
CA ILE A 431 0.78 -17.38 -5.19
C ILE A 431 0.75 -17.68 -6.70
N ASP A 432 1.17 -16.72 -7.53
CA ASP A 432 1.26 -16.87 -9.00
C ASP A 432 2.02 -18.14 -9.41
N ALA A 433 1.58 -18.74 -10.52
CA ALA A 433 2.04 -20.04 -11.01
C ALA A 433 3.58 -20.18 -11.07
N LYS A 434 4.31 -19.13 -11.44
CA LYS A 434 5.78 -19.14 -11.53
C LYS A 434 6.48 -19.28 -10.17
N ARG A 435 5.89 -18.77 -9.09
CA ARG A 435 6.47 -18.83 -7.73
C ARG A 435 5.95 -20.02 -6.91
N ARG A 436 4.85 -20.68 -7.33
CA ARG A 436 4.34 -21.89 -6.67
C ARG A 436 5.35 -23.02 -6.67
N VAL A 437 6.05 -23.24 -7.79
CA VAL A 437 7.03 -24.32 -7.93
C VAL A 437 8.15 -24.19 -6.90
N PHE A 438 8.66 -22.97 -6.71
CA PHE A 438 9.69 -22.69 -5.71
C PHE A 438 9.20 -22.96 -4.28
N LEU A 439 8.00 -22.50 -3.94
CA LEU A 439 7.44 -22.68 -2.59
C LEU A 439 7.10 -24.13 -2.28
N TYR A 440 6.59 -24.88 -3.26
CA TYR A 440 6.37 -26.32 -3.10
C TYR A 440 7.69 -27.09 -2.98
N ALA A 441 8.71 -26.72 -3.75
CA ALA A 441 10.06 -27.30 -3.61
C ALA A 441 10.64 -27.03 -2.21
N LEU A 442 10.49 -25.80 -1.69
CA LEU A 442 10.90 -25.43 -0.34
C LEU A 442 10.13 -26.24 0.72
N SER A 443 8.82 -26.44 0.54
CA SER A 443 8.01 -27.25 1.45
C SER A 443 8.44 -28.72 1.48
N ALA A 444 8.74 -29.28 0.31
CA ALA A 444 9.21 -30.66 0.18
C ALA A 444 10.58 -30.84 0.82
N LEU A 445 11.50 -29.89 0.60
CA LEU A 445 12.83 -29.91 1.21
C LEU A 445 12.76 -29.81 2.74
N ALA A 446 11.85 -28.99 3.27
CA ALA A 446 11.60 -28.90 4.71
C ALA A 446 11.02 -30.21 5.29
N LEU A 447 10.09 -30.88 4.60
CA LEU A 447 9.57 -32.19 5.04
C LEU A 447 10.66 -33.28 5.01
N LEU A 448 11.48 -33.33 3.96
CA LEU A 448 12.60 -34.28 3.88
C LEU A 448 13.60 -34.06 5.01
N TRP A 449 13.85 -32.80 5.38
CA TRP A 449 14.71 -32.48 6.50
C TRP A 449 14.09 -32.85 7.86
N THR A 450 12.78 -32.68 8.00
CA THR A 450 12.01 -33.14 9.16
C THR A 450 12.15 -34.65 9.33
N GLU A 451 11.94 -35.40 8.26
CA GLU A 451 12.07 -36.85 8.25
C GLU A 451 13.49 -37.28 8.60
N PHE A 452 14.51 -36.64 8.03
CA PHE A 452 15.89 -36.91 8.38
C PHE A 452 16.14 -36.75 9.89
N LEU A 453 15.60 -35.70 10.51
CA LEU A 453 15.73 -35.47 11.95
C LEU A 453 14.98 -36.51 12.79
N ILE A 454 13.80 -36.99 12.34
CA ILE A 454 13.08 -38.10 12.98
C ILE A 454 13.93 -39.37 12.95
N LEU A 455 14.43 -39.74 11.77
CA LEU A 455 15.21 -40.96 11.58
C LEU A 455 16.55 -40.92 12.34
N ASP A 456 17.15 -39.73 12.45
CA ASP A 456 18.36 -39.50 13.25
C ASP A 456 18.07 -39.63 14.76
N GLY A 457 16.95 -39.07 15.23
CA GLY A 457 16.48 -39.24 16.62
C GLY A 457 16.18 -40.69 16.99
N LEU A 458 15.68 -41.49 16.04
CA LEU A 458 15.45 -42.93 16.21
C LEU A 458 16.75 -43.77 16.18
N ARG A 459 17.92 -43.16 15.97
CA ARG A 459 19.24 -43.80 15.92
C ARG A 459 19.33 -44.96 14.92
N LEU A 460 18.64 -44.84 13.78
CA LEU A 460 18.65 -45.87 12.74
C LEU A 460 20.01 -45.94 12.01
N SER A 461 20.34 -47.11 11.45
CA SER A 461 21.56 -47.29 10.67
C SER A 461 21.61 -46.33 9.47
N ALA A 462 22.81 -45.92 9.04
CA ALA A 462 22.96 -44.94 7.96
C ALA A 462 22.33 -45.42 6.63
N SER A 463 22.43 -46.71 6.32
CA SER A 463 21.81 -47.31 5.14
C SER A 463 20.29 -47.25 5.21
N THR A 464 19.69 -47.54 6.37
CA THR A 464 18.25 -47.42 6.60
C THR A 464 17.77 -45.98 6.46
N ARG A 465 18.55 -45.00 6.96
CA ARG A 465 18.23 -43.57 6.84
C ARG A 465 18.19 -43.11 5.38
N ILE A 466 19.19 -43.49 4.58
CA ILE A 466 19.26 -43.15 3.15
C ILE A 466 18.10 -43.80 2.37
N LEU A 467 17.78 -45.06 2.66
CA LEU A 467 16.71 -45.78 1.99
C LEU A 467 15.33 -45.13 2.22
N TRP A 468 15.03 -44.73 3.47
CA TRP A 468 13.78 -44.04 3.79
C TRP A 468 13.67 -42.68 3.11
N LEU A 469 14.73 -41.86 3.17
CA LEU A 469 14.76 -40.55 2.50
C LEU A 469 14.62 -40.67 0.97
N ALA A 470 15.22 -41.69 0.36
CA ALA A 470 15.06 -41.95 -1.07
C ALA A 470 13.62 -42.36 -1.40
N ALA A 471 12.99 -43.20 -0.57
CA ALA A 471 11.62 -43.64 -0.74
C ALA A 471 10.62 -42.47 -0.62
N THR A 472 10.78 -41.58 0.36
CA THR A 472 9.91 -40.41 0.51
C THR A 472 10.12 -39.38 -0.57
N ALA A 473 11.36 -39.11 -0.99
CA ALA A 473 11.65 -38.25 -2.13
C ALA A 473 11.00 -38.79 -3.42
N LEU A 474 11.01 -40.11 -3.63
CA LEU A 474 10.31 -40.76 -4.74
C LEU A 474 8.79 -40.56 -4.65
N VAL A 475 8.18 -40.78 -3.47
CA VAL A 475 6.74 -40.60 -3.25
C VAL A 475 6.32 -39.15 -3.51
N ILE A 476 7.08 -38.17 -2.99
CA ILE A 476 6.84 -36.73 -3.22
C ILE A 476 6.92 -36.42 -4.72
N SER A 477 7.93 -36.95 -5.43
CA SER A 477 8.10 -36.75 -6.87
C SER A 477 6.95 -37.33 -7.69
N LEU A 478 6.46 -38.52 -7.31
CA LEU A 478 5.29 -39.15 -7.94
C LEU A 478 4.00 -38.35 -7.68
N ALA A 479 3.80 -37.87 -6.45
CA ALA A 479 2.66 -37.04 -6.08
C ALA A 479 2.66 -35.70 -6.84
N ALA A 480 3.83 -35.04 -6.92
CA ALA A 480 4.00 -33.80 -7.67
C ALA A 480 3.69 -33.99 -9.16
N ARG A 481 4.19 -35.09 -9.77
CA ARG A 481 3.92 -35.43 -11.17
C ARG A 481 2.45 -35.72 -11.44
N ARG A 482 1.75 -36.34 -10.49
CA ARG A 482 0.30 -36.60 -10.58
C ARG A 482 -0.53 -35.31 -10.43
N ALA A 483 -0.09 -34.38 -9.59
CA ALA A 483 -0.76 -33.09 -9.46
C ALA A 483 -0.57 -32.22 -10.72
N SER A 484 0.64 -32.18 -11.29
CA SER A 484 0.91 -31.42 -12.51
C SER A 484 0.12 -31.94 -13.72
N SER A 485 -0.09 -33.26 -13.82
CA SER A 485 -0.89 -33.82 -14.92
C SER A 485 -2.37 -33.45 -14.81
N THR A 486 -2.92 -33.26 -13.61
CA THR A 486 -4.31 -32.81 -13.42
C THR A 486 -4.53 -31.34 -13.77
N GLU A 487 -3.55 -30.46 -13.50
CA GLU A 487 -3.63 -29.06 -13.92
C GLU A 487 -3.40 -28.91 -15.43
N GLN A 488 -2.45 -29.65 -16.01
CA GLN A 488 -2.22 -29.67 -17.47
C GLN A 488 -3.41 -30.24 -18.24
N SER A 489 -4.03 -31.31 -17.74
CA SER A 489 -5.24 -31.86 -18.35
C SER A 489 -6.43 -30.89 -18.25
N ARG A 490 -6.64 -30.20 -17.12
CA ARG A 490 -7.66 -29.14 -17.04
C ARG A 490 -7.41 -27.98 -18.00
N ALA A 491 -6.16 -27.57 -18.18
CA ALA A 491 -5.80 -26.52 -19.14
C ALA A 491 -6.07 -26.95 -20.59
N LEU A 492 -5.87 -28.23 -20.91
CA LEU A 492 -6.16 -28.82 -22.22
C LEU A 492 -7.65 -29.08 -22.48
N TYR A 493 -8.48 -29.19 -21.44
CA TYR A 493 -9.94 -29.35 -21.58
C TYR A 493 -10.69 -28.00 -21.71
N VAL A 494 -10.03 -26.89 -21.36
CA VAL A 494 -10.61 -25.53 -21.41
C VAL A 494 -10.11 -24.74 -22.62
N ALA A 495 -8.97 -25.13 -23.19
CA ALA A 495 -8.50 -24.69 -24.51
C ALA A 495 -9.18 -25.54 -25.60
#